data_AF-A0A5C8KCU3-F1
#
_entry.id   AF-A0A5C8KCU3-F1
#
_cell.length_a   1.000
_cell.length_b   1.000
_cell.length_c   1.000
_cell.angle_alpha   90.00
_cell.angle_beta   90.00
_cell.angle_gamma   90.00
#
_symmetry.space_group_name_H-M   'P 1'
#
loop_
_entity.id
_entity.type
_entity.pdbx_description
1 polymer ?
#
loop_
_entity_poly.entity_id
_entity_poly.type
_entity_poly.pdbx_seq_one_letter_code
_entity_poly.pdbx_strand_id
1 'polypeptide(L)'
;MNAAKAEPFYFYGKGLFMVFVLLIAFMSPGKVQAQDTAPAAERKVLNLALEGMVGITTNARNTFAINVGGPNIRLKFNSNFSIGAGALPSLLVVKGQAEPKLGLAPRVDYKNLVFMAPAYHRSSDHSWTWTYGIGYKFH
;
A
#
# COMPACT_ATOMS: atom_id res chain seq x y z
N MET A 1 40.84 -20.52 6.88
CA MET A 1 39.77 -19.57 7.29
C MET A 1 39.28 -18.86 6.05
N ASN A 2 38.13 -19.28 5.52
CA ASN A 2 37.60 -18.81 4.25
C ASN A 2 36.68 -17.61 4.47
N ALA A 3 36.98 -16.49 3.81
CA ALA A 3 36.14 -15.31 3.74
C ALA A 3 34.84 -15.65 2.98
N ALA A 4 33.70 -15.45 3.61
CA ALA A 4 32.40 -15.58 2.98
C ALA A 4 32.21 -14.46 1.95
N LYS A 5 32.18 -14.82 0.67
CA LYS A 5 31.77 -13.95 -0.43
C LYS A 5 30.31 -13.55 -0.21
N ALA A 6 30.04 -12.24 -0.18
CA ALA A 6 28.69 -11.71 -0.28
C ALA A 6 28.17 -11.93 -1.72
N GLU A 7 27.11 -12.70 -1.84
CA GLU A 7 26.36 -12.87 -3.09
C GLU A 7 25.59 -11.57 -3.41
N PRO A 8 25.65 -11.04 -4.65
CA PRO A 8 24.89 -9.86 -5.03
C PRO A 8 23.39 -10.16 -5.09
N PHE A 9 22.62 -9.31 -4.41
CA PHE A 9 21.16 -9.30 -4.42
C PHE A 9 20.66 -8.86 -5.82
N TYR A 10 20.42 -9.82 -6.71
CA TYR A 10 19.85 -9.55 -8.02
C TYR A 10 18.38 -9.16 -7.90
N PHE A 11 18.15 -7.85 -7.97
CA PHE A 11 16.84 -7.22 -8.08
C PHE A 11 16.19 -7.64 -9.41
N TYR A 12 15.39 -8.70 -9.43
CA TYR A 12 14.48 -9.08 -10.52
C TYR A 12 13.30 -8.07 -10.70
N GLY A 13 13.47 -6.82 -10.24
CA GLY A 13 12.46 -5.76 -10.24
C GLY A 13 12.51 -4.82 -11.45
N LYS A 14 13.50 -4.94 -12.34
CA LYS A 14 13.60 -4.03 -13.50
C LYS A 14 12.47 -4.25 -14.51
N GLY A 15 12.06 -5.50 -14.76
CA GLY A 15 10.97 -5.81 -15.68
C GLY A 15 9.61 -5.33 -15.18
N LEU A 16 9.30 -5.56 -13.90
CA LEU A 16 8.02 -5.17 -13.31
C LEU A 16 7.90 -3.64 -13.16
N PHE A 17 9.00 -2.94 -12.84
CA PHE A 17 9.05 -1.48 -12.79
C PHE A 17 8.91 -0.87 -14.20
N MET A 18 9.53 -1.48 -15.22
CA MET A 18 9.43 -1.02 -16.60
C MET A 18 8.04 -1.21 -17.21
N VAL A 19 7.34 -2.31 -16.85
CA VAL A 19 5.93 -2.52 -17.23
C VAL A 19 5.00 -1.51 -16.55
N PHE A 20 5.27 -1.17 -15.29
CA PHE A 20 4.50 -0.16 -14.56
C PHE A 20 4.67 1.25 -15.15
N VAL A 21 5.88 1.63 -15.58
CA VAL A 21 6.16 2.91 -16.26
C VAL A 21 5.53 2.97 -17.66
N LEU A 22 5.54 1.87 -18.42
CA LEU A 22 4.90 1.82 -19.75
C LEU A 22 3.36 1.95 -19.67
N LEU A 23 2.72 1.35 -18.67
CA LEU A 23 1.26 1.47 -18.48
C LEU A 23 0.81 2.90 -18.18
N ILE A 24 1.63 3.69 -17.47
CA ILE A 24 1.35 5.11 -17.19
C ILE A 24 1.48 5.96 -18.47
N ALA A 25 2.40 5.63 -19.37
CA ALA A 25 2.60 6.36 -20.62
C ALA A 25 1.45 6.20 -21.63
N PHE A 26 0.82 5.02 -21.69
CA PHE A 26 -0.30 4.74 -22.60
C PHE A 26 -1.67 5.26 -22.11
N MET A 27 -1.77 5.75 -20.86
CA MET A 27 -2.99 6.36 -20.32
C MET A 27 -3.06 7.88 -20.54
N SER A 28 -2.41 8.41 -21.58
CA SER A 28 -2.45 9.84 -21.94
C SER A 28 -3.50 10.10 -23.03
N PRO A 29 -4.77 10.41 -22.72
CA PRO A 29 -5.65 11.03 -23.69
C PRO A 29 -5.18 12.45 -23.97
N GLY A 30 -4.95 12.76 -25.25
CA GLY A 30 -4.58 14.06 -25.73
C GLY A 30 -5.61 15.15 -25.39
N LYS A 31 -5.09 16.25 -24.86
CA LYS A 31 -5.60 17.63 -24.77
C LYS A 31 -7.12 17.85 -24.98
N VAL A 32 -7.81 18.21 -23.90
CA VAL A 32 -8.94 19.14 -23.93
C VAL A 32 -8.50 20.41 -23.19
N GLN A 33 -8.28 21.49 -23.93
CA GLN A 33 -8.26 22.83 -23.35
C GLN A 33 -9.71 23.27 -23.14
N ALA A 34 -10.06 23.54 -21.89
CA ALA A 34 -11.15 24.43 -21.53
C ALA A 34 -10.68 25.21 -20.28
N GLN A 35 -10.28 26.46 -20.49
CA GLN A 35 -10.30 27.46 -19.43
C GLN A 35 -11.76 27.73 -19.10
N ASP A 36 -12.18 27.58 -17.85
CA ASP A 36 -12.65 28.71 -17.05
C ASP A 36 -13.17 28.31 -15.67
N THR A 37 -12.96 29.23 -14.73
CA THR A 37 -13.28 29.22 -13.30
C THR A 37 -12.29 28.43 -12.44
N ALA A 38 -11.37 29.15 -11.79
CA ALA A 38 -10.56 28.61 -10.70
C ALA A 38 -11.48 28.03 -9.61
N PRO A 39 -11.45 26.70 -9.35
CA PRO A 39 -12.08 26.19 -8.15
C PRO A 39 -11.23 26.66 -6.97
N ALA A 40 -11.88 27.22 -5.94
CA ALA A 40 -11.25 27.59 -4.68
C ALA A 40 -10.25 26.49 -4.27
N ALA A 41 -8.99 26.88 -4.07
CA ALA A 41 -7.89 25.95 -3.82
C ALA A 41 -8.31 24.92 -2.76
N GLU A 42 -8.52 23.68 -3.19
CA GLU A 42 -8.93 22.57 -2.34
C GLU A 42 -7.80 22.37 -1.31
N ARG A 43 -8.03 22.88 -0.09
CA ARG A 43 -7.02 22.93 0.95
C ARG A 43 -6.67 21.49 1.30
N LYS A 44 -5.43 21.08 1.06
CA LYS A 44 -4.95 19.73 1.41
C LYS A 44 -5.03 19.56 2.93
N VAL A 45 -6.07 18.89 3.43
CA VAL A 45 -6.28 18.66 4.86
C VAL A 45 -5.65 17.33 5.25
N LEU A 46 -4.66 17.39 6.14
CA LEU A 46 -4.16 16.22 6.85
C LEU A 46 -5.24 15.72 7.80
N ASN A 47 -5.74 14.51 7.60
CA ASN A 47 -6.76 13.91 8.45
C ASN A 47 -6.21 12.68 9.18
N LEU A 48 -6.44 12.63 10.49
CA LEU A 48 -6.31 11.42 11.30
C LEU A 48 -7.69 10.76 11.37
N ALA A 49 -7.81 9.50 10.97
CA ALA A 49 -9.09 8.80 10.97
C ALA A 49 -8.95 7.37 11.51
N LEU A 50 -9.97 6.93 12.25
CA LEU A 50 -10.23 5.52 12.53
C LEU A 50 -11.34 5.09 11.56
N GLU A 51 -11.00 4.28 10.57
CA GLU A 51 -11.89 3.97 9.45
C GLU A 51 -12.21 2.49 9.42
N GLY A 52 -13.48 2.14 9.23
CA GLY A 52 -13.93 0.76 9.11
C GLY A 52 -13.54 0.21 7.74
N MET A 53 -12.51 -0.64 7.70
CA MET A 53 -12.00 -1.28 6.49
C MET A 53 -11.81 -2.77 6.73
N VAL A 54 -12.05 -3.60 5.73
CA VAL A 54 -11.48 -4.96 5.65
C VAL A 54 -10.65 -5.07 4.39
N GLY A 55 -9.54 -5.79 4.44
CA GLY A 55 -8.78 -6.07 3.23
C GLY A 55 -7.91 -7.29 3.34
N ILE A 56 -7.51 -7.80 2.18
CA ILE A 56 -6.68 -8.98 2.05
C ILE A 56 -5.41 -8.57 1.33
N THR A 57 -4.27 -8.97 1.88
CA THR A 57 -2.96 -8.73 1.28
C THR A 57 -2.17 -10.03 1.22
N THR A 58 -1.30 -10.18 0.22
CA THR A 58 -0.52 -11.39 -0.01
C THR A 58 0.85 -11.09 -0.59
N ASN A 59 1.74 -12.08 -0.62
CA ASN A 59 3.01 -12.03 -1.34
C ASN A 59 3.36 -13.38 -1.99
N ALA A 60 4.45 -13.41 -2.77
CA ALA A 60 4.90 -14.60 -3.47
C ALA A 60 5.44 -15.74 -2.57
N ARG A 61 5.51 -15.55 -1.24
CA ARG A 61 6.07 -16.51 -0.28
C ARG A 61 5.00 -17.19 0.57
N ASN A 62 3.81 -17.42 0.00
CA ASN A 62 2.65 -18.01 0.68
C ASN A 62 2.32 -17.33 2.02
N THR A 63 2.49 -16.01 2.07
CA THR A 63 2.07 -15.21 3.22
C THR A 63 0.85 -14.41 2.80
N PHE A 64 -0.22 -14.50 3.56
CA PHE A 64 -1.39 -13.64 3.39
C PHE A 64 -1.80 -13.02 4.72
N ALA A 65 -2.48 -11.89 4.66
CA ALA A 65 -3.00 -11.21 5.83
C ALA A 65 -4.42 -10.71 5.59
N ILE A 66 -5.24 -10.81 6.64
CA ILE A 66 -6.55 -10.16 6.72
C ILE A 66 -6.36 -8.93 7.59
N ASN A 67 -6.62 -7.75 7.03
CA ASN A 67 -6.40 -6.45 7.64
C ASN A 67 -7.76 -5.86 8.02
N VAL A 68 -7.90 -5.34 9.24
CA VAL A 68 -9.16 -4.76 9.72
C VAL A 68 -8.90 -3.38 10.33
N GLY A 69 -9.42 -2.34 9.66
CA GLY A 69 -9.38 -0.95 10.10
C GLY A 69 -7.98 -0.44 10.39
N GLY A 70 -7.86 0.31 11.48
CA GLY A 70 -6.60 0.84 12.00
C GLY A 70 -6.46 2.35 11.85
N PRO A 71 -5.69 3.00 12.75
CA PRO A 71 -5.41 4.42 12.64
C PRO A 71 -4.61 4.69 11.37
N ASN A 72 -4.99 5.75 10.66
CA ASN A 72 -4.29 6.17 9.46
C ASN A 72 -4.15 7.69 9.39
N ILE A 73 -3.10 8.09 8.69
CA ILE A 73 -2.82 9.48 8.32
C ILE A 73 -2.91 9.54 6.81
N ARG A 74 -3.79 10.42 6.30
CA ARG A 74 -4.04 10.57 4.87
C ARG A 74 -3.97 12.02 4.44
N LEU A 75 -3.39 12.22 3.27
CA LEU A 75 -3.46 13.45 2.50
C LEU A 75 -4.60 13.29 1.48
N LYS A 76 -5.71 14.02 1.70
CA LYS A 76 -6.81 14.07 0.74
C LYS A 76 -6.47 15.06 -0.37
N PHE A 77 -6.53 14.58 -1.61
CA PHE A 77 -6.40 15.44 -2.79
C PHE A 77 -7.74 15.92 -3.27
N ASN A 78 -8.76 15.06 -3.17
CA ASN A 78 -10.16 15.41 -3.39
C ASN A 78 -11.07 14.50 -2.54
N SER A 79 -12.38 14.61 -2.71
CA SER A 79 -13.38 13.80 -2.00
C SER A 79 -13.25 12.28 -2.20
N ASN A 80 -12.67 11.85 -3.33
CA ASN A 80 -12.59 10.45 -3.72
C ASN A 80 -11.17 9.88 -3.66
N PHE A 81 -10.13 10.72 -3.62
CA PHE A 81 -8.75 10.27 -3.74
C PHE A 81 -7.87 10.77 -2.59
N SER A 82 -7.16 9.84 -1.97
CA SER A 82 -6.17 10.15 -0.94
C SER A 82 -5.03 9.15 -0.94
N ILE A 83 -3.87 9.59 -0.48
CA ILE A 83 -2.73 8.70 -0.20
C ILE A 83 -2.33 8.86 1.26
N GLY A 84 -1.69 7.86 1.82
CA GLY A 84 -1.26 7.94 3.20
C GLY A 84 -0.54 6.70 3.69
N ALA A 85 -0.48 6.60 5.01
CA ALA A 85 0.00 5.43 5.71
C ALA A 85 -0.95 5.08 6.87
N GLY A 86 -1.08 3.80 7.17
CA GLY A 86 -1.89 3.30 8.28
C GLY A 86 -1.16 2.24 9.08
N ALA A 87 -1.51 2.14 10.36
CA ALA A 87 -1.17 1.00 11.19
C ALA A 87 -2.37 0.05 11.19
N LEU A 88 -2.25 -1.09 10.52
CA LEU A 88 -3.34 -2.01 10.23
C LEU A 88 -3.29 -3.23 11.17
N PRO A 89 -4.23 -3.36 12.11
CA PRO A 89 -4.45 -4.61 12.82
C PRO A 89 -4.70 -5.73 11.81
N SER A 90 -3.91 -6.79 11.88
CA SER A 90 -3.90 -7.85 10.89
C SER A 90 -3.82 -9.22 11.53
N LEU A 91 -4.50 -10.19 10.93
CA LEU A 91 -4.22 -11.60 11.13
C LEU A 91 -3.29 -12.05 10.01
N LEU A 92 -1.99 -12.19 10.30
CA LEU A 92 -0.96 -12.59 9.36
C LEU A 92 -0.81 -14.10 9.37
N VAL A 93 -0.96 -14.75 8.22
CA VAL A 93 -0.78 -16.19 8.07
C VAL A 93 0.52 -16.47 7.32
N VAL A 94 1.48 -17.07 8.00
CA VAL A 94 2.79 -17.44 7.45
C VAL A 94 2.93 -18.96 7.54
N LYS A 95 3.11 -19.63 6.41
CA LYS A 95 3.27 -21.10 6.36
C LYS A 95 2.17 -21.87 7.12
N GLY A 96 0.93 -21.38 7.07
CA GLY A 96 -0.23 -21.99 7.72
C GLY A 96 -0.41 -21.63 9.20
N GLN A 97 0.50 -20.87 9.81
CA GLN A 97 0.36 -20.38 11.19
C GLN A 97 -0.18 -18.94 11.18
N ALA A 98 -1.26 -18.70 11.92
CA ALA A 98 -1.91 -17.40 12.02
C ALA A 98 -1.44 -16.65 13.26
N GLU A 99 -0.95 -15.42 13.09
CA GLU A 99 -0.45 -14.56 14.15
C GLU A 99 -1.10 -13.17 14.09
N PRO A 100 -1.56 -12.60 15.22
CA PRO A 100 -1.96 -11.21 15.26
C PRO A 100 -0.73 -10.30 15.11
N LYS A 101 -0.76 -9.38 14.15
CA LYS A 101 0.30 -8.42 13.87
C LYS A 101 -0.25 -7.03 13.58
N LEU A 102 0.55 -6.02 13.86
CA LEU A 102 0.29 -4.65 13.41
C LEU A 102 1.16 -4.37 12.19
N GLY A 103 0.52 -4.15 11.04
CA GLY A 103 1.21 -3.82 9.79
C GLY A 103 1.33 -2.32 9.60
N LEU A 104 2.50 -1.82 9.23
CA LEU A 104 2.66 -0.44 8.76
C LEU A 104 2.50 -0.43 7.25
N ALA A 105 1.48 0.25 6.75
CA ALA A 105 1.09 0.16 5.35
C ALA A 105 1.02 1.54 4.70
N PRO A 106 1.89 1.88 3.73
CA PRO A 106 1.50 2.86 2.73
C PRO A 106 0.21 2.40 2.04
N ARG A 107 -0.68 3.35 1.76
CA ARG A 107 -1.96 3.11 1.11
C ARG A 107 -2.37 4.22 0.15
N VAL A 108 -3.15 3.82 -0.84
CA VAL A 108 -3.82 4.67 -1.81
C VAL A 108 -5.30 4.35 -1.75
N ASP A 109 -6.12 5.35 -1.51
CA ASP A 109 -7.56 5.22 -1.42
C ASP A 109 -8.21 5.84 -2.65
N TYR A 110 -9.11 5.09 -3.27
CA TYR A 110 -10.00 5.59 -4.29
C TYR A 110 -11.44 5.20 -3.98
N LYS A 111 -12.28 6.19 -3.63
CA LYS A 111 -13.62 5.99 -3.06
C LYS A 111 -13.55 5.04 -1.87
N ASN A 112 -14.23 3.90 -1.94
CA ASN A 112 -14.24 2.84 -0.93
C ASN A 112 -13.11 1.82 -1.12
N LEU A 113 -12.39 1.82 -2.24
CA LEU A 113 -11.28 0.90 -2.48
C LEU A 113 -9.99 1.43 -1.85
N VAL A 114 -9.21 0.51 -1.29
CA VAL A 114 -7.93 0.80 -0.66
C VAL A 114 -6.89 -0.14 -1.21
N PHE A 115 -5.88 0.39 -1.89
CA PHE A 115 -4.69 -0.34 -2.26
C PHE A 115 -3.65 -0.13 -1.17
N MET A 116 -3.07 -1.21 -0.64
CA MET A 116 -2.17 -1.12 0.50
C MET A 116 -1.02 -2.11 0.39
N ALA A 117 0.11 -1.72 0.97
CA ALA A 117 1.31 -2.55 1.03
C ALA A 117 1.82 -2.67 2.48
N PRO A 118 1.17 -3.48 3.35
CA PRO A 118 1.57 -3.61 4.74
C PRO A 118 2.94 -4.27 4.91
N ALA A 119 3.73 -3.73 5.82
CA ALA A 119 4.99 -4.29 6.29
C ALA A 119 4.86 -4.74 7.74
N TYR A 120 5.24 -5.99 8.01
CA TYR A 120 5.20 -6.60 9.34
C TYR A 120 6.62 -6.91 9.82
N HIS A 121 6.96 -6.43 11.01
CA HIS A 121 8.22 -6.77 11.65
C HIS A 121 8.13 -8.15 12.32
N ARG A 122 9.12 -9.02 12.07
CA ARG A 122 9.26 -10.32 12.71
C ARG A 122 10.35 -10.26 13.77
N SER A 123 9.96 -10.45 15.02
CA SER A 123 10.89 -10.37 16.16
C SER A 123 11.94 -11.47 16.20
N SER A 124 11.69 -12.63 15.59
CA SER A 124 12.62 -13.78 15.66
C SER A 124 13.87 -13.63 14.81
N ASP A 125 13.77 -12.98 13.66
CA ASP A 125 14.87 -12.82 12.69
C ASP A 125 15.13 -11.35 12.30
N HIS A 126 14.51 -10.41 13.02
CA HIS A 126 14.55 -8.96 12.75
C HIS A 126 14.21 -8.59 11.29
N SER A 127 13.47 -9.46 10.59
CA SER A 127 13.12 -9.25 9.19
C SER A 127 11.79 -8.52 9.04
N TRP A 128 11.62 -7.88 7.87
CA TRP A 128 10.37 -7.26 7.47
C TRP A 128 9.71 -8.07 6.37
N THR A 129 8.44 -8.42 6.58
CA THR A 129 7.62 -9.10 5.58
C THR A 129 6.65 -8.11 4.98
N TRP A 130 6.76 -7.87 3.67
CA TRP A 130 5.84 -7.05 2.93
C TRP A 130 4.75 -7.92 2.28
N THR A 131 3.52 -7.43 2.30
CA THR A 131 2.40 -7.97 1.54
C THR A 131 1.74 -6.84 0.76
N TYR A 132 0.95 -7.19 -0.26
CA TYR A 132 0.28 -6.23 -1.14
C TYR A 132 -1.14 -6.71 -1.41
N GLY A 133 -2.08 -5.78 -1.54
CA GLY A 133 -3.44 -6.17 -1.88
C GLY A 133 -4.42 -5.02 -1.79
N ILE A 134 -5.68 -5.40 -1.57
CA ILE A 134 -6.83 -4.51 -1.66
C ILE A 134 -7.71 -4.63 -0.42
N GLY A 135 -8.36 -3.54 -0.06
CA GLY A 135 -9.40 -3.47 0.94
C GLY A 135 -10.59 -2.64 0.49
N TYR A 136 -11.66 -2.76 1.25
CA TYR A 136 -12.90 -2.04 1.07
C TYR A 136 -13.27 -1.31 2.37
N LYS A 137 -13.68 -0.05 2.23
CA LYS A 137 -14.15 0.81 3.31
C LYS A 137 -15.66 0.83 3.36
N PHE A 138 -16.21 0.61 4.55
CA PHE A 138 -17.65 0.53 4.76
C PHE A 138 -18.29 1.84 5.22
N HIS A 139 -17.49 2.88 5.48
CA HIS A 139 -17.89 4.25 5.83
C HIS A 139 -16.92 5.25 5.21
#